data_AF-A0A7S1YN50-F1
#
_entry.id   AF-A0A7S1YN50-F1
#
_cell.length_a   1.000
_cell.length_b   1.000
_cell.length_c   1.000
_cell.angle_alpha   90.00
_cell.angle_beta   90.00
_cell.angle_gamma   90.00
#
_symmetry.space_group_name_H-M   'P 1'
#
loop_
_entity.id
_entity.type
_entity.pdbx_description
1 polymer ?
#
loop_
_entity_poly.entity_id
_entity_poly.type
_entity_poly.pdbx_seq_one_letter_code
_entity_poly.pdbx_strand_id
1 'polypeptide(L)'
;SSIQGALSYDECGWAVDLNANGTIIAIGSPALHENARSRIGSVRVFERADDWQQVGNTIQGQSGVDEAFGSSLTLSSDGSTLVIGDYLSDDTTEPDVNKTDSGAARVF
;
A
#
# COMPACT_ATOMS: atom_id res chain seq x y z
N SER A 1 11.66 15.37 -10.21
CA SER A 1 10.36 14.85 -10.67
C SER A 1 9.48 14.59 -9.46
N SER A 2 8.17 14.40 -9.67
CA SER A 2 7.19 14.08 -8.62
C SER A 2 6.41 12.84 -9.03
N ILE A 3 6.13 11.95 -8.10
CA ILE A 3 5.21 10.82 -8.31
C ILE A 3 3.84 11.26 -7.83
N GLN A 4 2.82 11.17 -8.69
CA GLN A 4 1.47 11.67 -8.42
C GLN A 4 0.49 10.51 -8.14
N GLY A 5 -0.55 10.81 -7.37
CA GLY A 5 -1.70 9.92 -7.16
C GLY A 5 -2.34 9.47 -8.49
N ALA A 6 -2.94 8.28 -8.47
CA ALA A 6 -3.63 7.72 -9.63
C ALA A 6 -5.12 8.10 -9.66
N LEU A 7 -5.73 8.39 -8.50
CA LEU A 7 -7.14 8.74 -8.37
C LEU A 7 -7.33 9.96 -7.46
N SER A 8 -8.48 10.62 -7.58
CA SER A 8 -8.89 11.65 -6.61
C SER A 8 -9.07 11.01 -5.23
N TYR A 9 -8.51 11.66 -4.20
CA TYR A 9 -8.61 11.25 -2.80
C TYR A 9 -8.04 9.84 -2.52
N ASP A 10 -7.05 9.38 -3.29
CA ASP A 10 -6.37 8.09 -3.06
C ASP A 10 -5.23 8.18 -2.04
N GLU A 11 -5.09 9.32 -1.38
CA GLU A 11 -4.16 9.55 -0.28
C GLU A 11 -2.71 9.16 -0.63
N CYS A 12 -2.34 9.27 -1.91
CA CYS A 12 -1.01 8.92 -2.38
C CYS A 12 0.08 9.66 -1.62
N GLY A 13 1.05 8.89 -1.13
CA GLY A 13 2.15 9.42 -0.32
C GLY A 13 1.88 9.36 1.18
N TRP A 14 0.80 8.72 1.62
CA TRP A 14 0.52 8.49 3.04
C TRP A 14 1.67 7.75 3.74
N ALA A 15 2.16 6.69 3.09
CA ALA A 15 3.33 5.93 3.53
C ALA A 15 4.35 5.88 2.39
N VAL A 16 5.63 6.02 2.72
CA VAL A 16 6.74 5.91 1.78
C VAL A 16 7.89 5.16 2.42
N ASP A 17 8.54 4.29 1.65
CA ASP A 17 9.83 3.70 2.05
C ASP A 17 10.74 3.50 0.85
N LEU A 18 12.05 3.40 1.09
CA LEU A 18 13.08 3.15 0.08
C LEU A 18 13.96 1.97 0.46
N ASN A 19 14.51 1.28 -0.54
CA ASN A 19 15.61 0.35 -0.30
C ASN A 19 16.90 1.12 0.06
N ALA A 20 17.92 0.44 0.59
CA ALA A 20 19.10 1.11 1.17
C ALA A 20 19.89 1.96 0.15
N ASN A 21 19.87 1.58 -1.12
CA ASN A 21 20.55 2.30 -2.20
C ASN A 21 19.69 3.42 -2.83
N GLY A 22 18.44 3.57 -2.38
CA GLY A 22 17.51 4.58 -2.90
C GLY A 22 17.11 4.38 -4.37
N THR A 23 17.18 3.14 -4.87
CA THR A 23 16.82 2.80 -6.24
C THR A 23 15.39 2.29 -6.38
N ILE A 24 14.78 1.82 -5.28
CA ILE A 24 13.39 1.34 -5.26
C ILE A 24 12.64 2.13 -4.18
N ILE A 25 11.46 2.63 -4.52
CA ILE A 25 10.53 3.30 -3.59
C ILE A 25 9.18 2.59 -3.64
N ALA A 26 8.59 2.33 -2.49
CA ALA A 26 7.19 1.94 -2.35
C ALA A 26 6.38 3.12 -1.81
N ILE A 27 5.22 3.37 -2.41
CA ILE A 27 4.30 4.45 -2.04
C ILE A 27 2.92 3.88 -1.75
N GLY A 28 2.44 4.15 -0.55
CA GLY A 28 1.13 3.78 -0.06
C GLY A 28 0.09 4.84 -0.38
N SER A 29 -1.08 4.34 -0.75
CA SER A 29 -2.31 5.05 -1.11
C SER A 29 -3.47 4.35 -0.41
N PRO A 30 -3.59 4.47 0.93
CA PRO A 30 -4.79 4.01 1.61
C PRO A 30 -6.02 4.77 1.09
N ALA A 31 -7.19 4.23 1.36
CA ALA A 31 -8.47 4.75 0.89
C ALA A 31 -9.38 5.13 2.07
N LEU A 32 -8.79 5.76 3.09
CA LEU A 32 -9.47 6.14 4.33
C LEU A 32 -10.34 7.37 4.15
N HIS A 33 -10.08 8.18 3.13
CA HIS A 33 -10.91 9.33 2.83
C HIS A 33 -12.33 8.89 2.45
N GLU A 34 -13.35 9.47 3.10
CA GLU A 34 -14.77 9.08 2.91
C GLU A 34 -15.24 9.18 1.45
N ASN A 35 -14.63 10.09 0.68
CA ASN A 35 -14.90 10.36 -0.73
C ASN A 35 -13.91 9.66 -1.69
N ALA A 36 -13.10 8.73 -1.19
CA ALA A 36 -12.20 7.93 -2.03
C ALA A 36 -13.01 7.16 -3.08
N ARG A 37 -12.60 7.29 -4.35
CA ARG A 37 -13.31 6.65 -5.47
C ARG A 37 -13.21 5.12 -5.41
N SER A 38 -12.08 4.63 -4.92
CA SER A 38 -11.80 3.24 -4.63
C SER A 38 -11.74 3.12 -3.12
N ARG A 39 -12.67 2.40 -2.49
CA ARG A 39 -12.60 2.03 -1.06
C ARG A 39 -11.68 0.82 -0.87
N ILE A 40 -10.51 0.90 -1.48
CA ILE A 40 -9.50 -0.15 -1.51
C ILE A 40 -8.16 0.56 -1.48
N GLY A 41 -7.41 0.33 -0.40
CA GLY A 41 -6.05 0.82 -0.28
C GLY A 41 -5.14 0.16 -1.31
N SER A 42 -4.04 0.83 -1.65
CA SER A 42 -3.12 0.35 -2.67
C SER A 42 -1.68 0.77 -2.40
N VAL A 43 -0.75 0.05 -3.03
CA VAL A 43 0.68 0.36 -3.02
C VAL A 43 1.21 0.31 -4.44
N ARG A 44 2.01 1.31 -4.81
CA ARG A 44 2.75 1.34 -6.06
C ARG A 44 4.25 1.35 -5.77
N VAL A 45 4.99 0.56 -6.53
CA VAL A 45 6.45 0.46 -6.42
C VAL A 45 7.08 1.10 -7.64
N PHE A 46 8.13 1.88 -7.43
CA PHE A 46 8.85 2.60 -8.47
C PHE A 46 10.33 2.28 -8.39
N GLU A 47 10.96 2.15 -9.55
CA GLU A 47 12.40 1.99 -9.69
C GLU A 47 13.02 3.24 -10.32
N ARG A 48 14.24 3.58 -9.88
CA ARG A 48 15.01 4.70 -10.36
C ARG A 48 15.76 4.33 -11.63
N ALA A 49 15.33 4.89 -12.76
CA ALA A 49 16.10 4.97 -14.00
C ALA A 49 16.54 6.42 -14.24
N ASP A 50 16.39 6.94 -15.46
CA ASP A 50 16.55 8.38 -15.75
C ASP A 50 15.50 9.23 -15.00
N ASP A 51 14.30 8.66 -14.81
CA ASP A 51 13.27 9.13 -13.88
C ASP A 51 12.67 7.94 -13.11
N TRP A 52 11.75 8.20 -12.18
CA TRP A 52 11.01 7.18 -11.46
C TRP A 52 9.96 6.52 -12.36
N GLN A 53 10.04 5.20 -12.52
CA GLN A 53 9.12 4.41 -13.33
C GLN A 53 8.44 3.36 -12.45
N GLN A 54 7.13 3.21 -12.58
CA GLN A 54 6.41 2.18 -11.83
C GLN A 54 6.86 0.79 -12.31
N VAL A 55 7.17 -0.09 -11.37
CA VAL A 55 7.52 -1.49 -11.65
C VAL A 55 6.38 -2.41 -11.24
N GLY A 56 5.98 -3.28 -12.16
CA GLY A 56 4.85 -4.19 -11.97
C GLY A 56 3.49 -3.49 -11.89
N ASN A 57 2.49 -4.28 -11.50
CA ASN A 57 1.13 -3.79 -11.31
C ASN A 57 0.97 -3.12 -9.94
N THR A 58 0.01 -2.20 -9.82
CA THR A 58 -0.42 -1.69 -8.52
C THR A 58 -0.86 -2.86 -7.64
N ILE A 59 -0.34 -2.91 -6.42
CA ILE A 59 -0.72 -3.89 -5.41
C ILE A 59 -1.96 -3.36 -4.71
N GLN A 60 -3.08 -4.09 -4.79
CA GLN A 60 -4.35 -3.67 -4.22
C GLN A 60 -4.69 -4.49 -2.97
N GLY A 61 -5.35 -3.83 -2.01
CA GLY A 61 -6.13 -4.52 -0.98
C GLY A 61 -7.32 -5.28 -1.59
N GLN A 62 -8.07 -5.95 -0.73
CA GLN A 62 -9.33 -6.59 -1.04
C GLN A 62 -10.49 -5.62 -0.81
N SER A 63 -11.43 -5.64 -1.75
CA SER A 63 -12.60 -4.76 -1.73
C SER A 63 -13.44 -4.94 -0.47
N GLY A 64 -13.77 -3.83 0.19
CA GLY A 64 -14.69 -3.79 1.33
C GLY A 64 -14.11 -4.26 2.67
N VAL A 65 -12.83 -4.62 2.71
CA VAL A 65 -12.12 -5.04 3.94
C VAL A 65 -10.80 -4.31 4.15
N ASP A 66 -10.17 -3.83 3.07
CA ASP A 66 -8.79 -3.32 3.12
C ASP A 66 -8.69 -1.87 2.66
N GLU A 67 -9.53 -1.00 3.24
CA GLU A 67 -9.45 0.45 2.99
C GLU A 67 -8.12 1.03 3.51
N ALA A 68 -7.52 0.46 4.56
CA ALA A 68 -6.24 0.93 5.12
C ALA A 68 -5.00 0.23 4.53
N PHE A 69 -5.14 -0.59 3.49
CA PHE A 69 -4.00 -1.24 2.85
C PHE A 69 -3.01 -0.23 2.29
N GLY A 70 -1.73 -0.37 2.64
CA GLY A 70 -0.70 0.59 2.26
C GLY A 70 -0.54 1.75 3.24
N SER A 71 -1.21 1.71 4.39
CA SER A 71 -1.04 2.67 5.49
C SER A 71 0.34 2.62 6.16
N SER A 72 1.05 1.50 6.02
CA SER A 72 2.44 1.34 6.46
C SER A 72 3.20 0.42 5.51
N LEU A 73 4.49 0.68 5.33
CA LEU A 73 5.35 -0.02 4.38
C LEU A 73 6.72 -0.29 5.01
N THR A 74 7.37 -1.37 4.60
CA THR A 74 8.82 -1.47 4.69
C THR A 74 9.41 -2.26 3.52
N LEU A 75 10.51 -1.76 2.97
CA LEU A 75 11.35 -2.44 1.99
C LEU A 75 12.58 -3.05 2.70
N SER A 76 12.91 -4.26 2.28
CA SER A 76 14.22 -4.84 2.54
C SER A 76 15.35 -3.99 1.96
N SER A 77 16.56 -4.13 2.52
CA SER A 77 17.73 -3.36 2.09
C SER A 77 18.04 -3.48 0.61
N ASP A 78 17.83 -4.64 0.00
CA ASP A 78 18.03 -4.87 -1.43
C ASP A 78 16.78 -4.54 -2.27
N GLY A 79 15.63 -4.30 -1.62
CA GLY A 79 14.35 -3.99 -2.25
C GLY A 79 13.64 -5.21 -2.84
N SER A 80 14.11 -6.43 -2.53
CA SER A 80 13.50 -7.68 -3.03
C SER A 80 12.25 -8.11 -2.27
N THR A 81 12.12 -7.67 -1.02
CA THR A 81 10.95 -7.89 -0.15
C THR A 81 10.29 -6.57 0.20
N LEU A 82 8.97 -6.54 0.11
CA LEU A 82 8.10 -5.45 0.56
C LEU A 82 7.06 -5.99 1.56
N VAL A 83 6.95 -5.36 2.72
CA VAL A 83 5.86 -5.63 3.67
C VAL A 83 4.89 -4.45 3.65
N ILE A 84 3.60 -4.76 3.56
CA ILE A 84 2.51 -3.79 3.51
C ILE A 84 1.57 -4.05 4.68
N GLY A 85 1.33 -3.04 5.51
CA GLY A 85 0.37 -3.10 6.60
C GLY A 85 -1.02 -2.59 6.19
N ASP A 86 -2.02 -3.17 6.84
CA ASP A 86 -3.41 -2.79 6.78
C ASP A 86 -4.01 -2.87 8.19
N TYR A 87 -3.99 -1.75 8.92
CA TYR A 87 -4.37 -1.74 10.34
C TYR A 87 -5.88 -1.81 10.58
N LEU A 88 -6.72 -1.65 9.55
CA LEU A 88 -8.18 -1.79 9.63
C LEU A 88 -8.69 -3.06 8.96
N SER A 89 -7.81 -3.94 8.50
CA SER A 89 -8.27 -5.18 7.89
C SER A 89 -9.00 -6.09 8.88
N ASP A 90 -10.13 -6.60 8.39
CA ASP A 90 -10.93 -7.62 9.07
C ASP A 90 -10.37 -9.01 8.79
N ASP A 91 -10.19 -9.81 9.85
CA ASP A 91 -9.85 -11.22 9.69
C ASP A 91 -11.09 -12.00 9.24
N THR A 92 -11.18 -12.24 7.93
CA THR A 92 -12.26 -13.02 7.31
C THR A 92 -12.01 -14.53 7.27
N THR A 93 -10.91 -15.02 7.87
CA THR A 93 -10.55 -16.44 7.80
C THR A 93 -11.41 -17.33 8.69
N GLU A 94 -12.09 -16.75 9.69
CA GLU A 94 -12.95 -17.47 10.62
C GLU A 94 -14.33 -16.78 10.76
N PRO A 95 -15.45 -17.48 10.47
CA PRO A 95 -16.78 -16.87 10.35
C PRO A 95 -17.45 -16.44 11.67
N ASP A 96 -16.84 -16.68 12.84
CA ASP A 96 -17.53 -16.59 14.14
C ASP A 96 -16.78 -15.83 15.24
N VAL A 97 -15.88 -14.91 14.87
CA VAL A 97 -15.20 -14.02 15.82
C VAL A 97 -15.32 -12.59 15.35
N ASN A 98 -15.77 -11.69 16.23
CA ASN A 98 -15.79 -10.23 16.03
C ASN A 98 -14.35 -9.68 15.92
N LYS A 99 -13.61 -10.08 14.89
CA LYS A 99 -12.26 -9.61 14.56
C LYS A 99 -12.33 -8.44 13.58
N THR A 100 -13.18 -7.48 13.92
CA THR A 100 -13.22 -6.20 13.22
C THR A 100 -11.93 -5.44 13.49
N ASP A 101 -11.34 -4.83 12.45
CA ASP A 101 -10.10 -4.05 12.51
C ASP A 101 -8.96 -4.79 13.21
N SER A 102 -8.88 -6.11 13.03
CA SER A 102 -7.84 -6.94 13.66
C SER A 102 -6.43 -6.66 13.12
N GLY A 103 -6.36 -6.03 11.95
CA GLY A 103 -5.14 -5.67 11.28
C GLY A 103 -4.45 -6.86 10.62
N ALA A 104 -3.67 -6.58 9.59
CA ALA A 104 -2.89 -7.56 8.86
C ALA A 104 -1.65 -6.93 8.24
N ALA A 105 -0.68 -7.78 7.90
CA ALA A 105 0.44 -7.41 7.05
C ALA A 105 0.61 -8.46 5.94
N ARG A 106 0.93 -8.01 4.73
CA ARG A 106 1.25 -8.86 3.59
C ARG A 106 2.69 -8.65 3.16
N VAL A 107 3.35 -9.75 2.84
CA VAL A 107 4.74 -9.76 2.37
C VAL A 107 4.73 -10.13 0.89
N PHE A 108 5.49 -9.37 0.11
CA PHE A 108 5.70 -9.51 -1.33
C PHE A 108 7.17 -9.68 -1.64
#